data_AF-A0A8T0CCQ6-F1
#
_entry.id   AF-A0A8T0CCQ6-F1
#
_cell.length_a   1.000
_cell.length_b   1.000
_cell.length_c   1.000
_cell.angle_alpha   90.00
_cell.angle_beta   90.00
_cell.angle_gamma   90.00
#
_symmetry.space_group_name_H-M   'P 1'
#
loop_
_entity.id
_entity.type
_entity.pdbx_description
1 polymer ?
#
loop_
_entity_poly.entity_id
_entity_poly.type
_entity_poly.pdbx_seq_one_letter_code
_entity_poly.pdbx_strand_id
1 'polypeptide(L)'
;MMKCSGWFATLLTLLLSGCQYSKAAPVHAALIEQTTPDMIREIQHAIVALKGGKAPKLANNVFMQRSTLFLEKGNILDAYGQPILGSREGGVTGFELQIRGEQCVLFYPKTGEFRVLPSIPCVPNPQQP
;
A
#
# COMPACT_ATOMS: atom_id res chain seq x y z
N MET A 1 -24.86 61.07 4.66
CA MET A 1 -25.12 60.96 6.11
C MET A 1 -25.94 59.72 6.36
N MET A 2 -25.36 58.69 7.00
CA MET A 2 -26.09 57.62 7.70
C MET A 2 -25.10 57.04 8.72
N LYS A 3 -25.33 57.35 10.00
CA LYS A 3 -24.56 56.86 11.15
C LYS A 3 -25.32 55.65 11.71
N CYS A 4 -24.77 54.45 11.54
CA CYS A 4 -25.19 53.29 12.34
C CYS A 4 -24.23 53.17 13.52
N SER A 5 -24.70 53.68 14.64
CA SER A 5 -24.08 53.64 15.95
C SER A 5 -24.23 52.25 16.57
N GLY A 6 -23.13 51.76 17.15
CA GLY A 6 -23.19 51.13 18.46
C GLY A 6 -23.48 49.63 18.53
N TRP A 7 -22.40 48.89 18.84
CA TRP A 7 -22.35 48.08 20.07
C TRP A 7 -23.08 46.73 20.10
N PHE A 8 -22.96 45.91 19.05
CA PHE A 8 -23.31 44.48 19.13
C PHE A 8 -22.32 43.59 18.33
N ALA A 9 -21.02 43.86 18.43
CA ALA A 9 -20.02 43.20 17.58
C ALA A 9 -19.01 42.31 18.32
N THR A 10 -19.26 41.90 19.57
CA THR A 10 -18.24 41.22 20.40
C THR A 10 -18.57 39.79 20.81
N LEU A 11 -19.62 39.16 20.29
CA LEU A 11 -20.02 37.80 20.73
C LEU A 11 -20.06 36.73 19.62
N LEU A 12 -19.61 37.03 18.40
CA LEU A 12 -19.71 36.10 17.26
C LEU A 12 -18.35 35.56 16.75
N THR A 13 -17.29 35.60 17.56
CA THR A 13 -15.95 35.14 17.16
C THR A 13 -15.47 33.86 17.86
N LEU A 14 -16.26 33.27 18.78
CA LEU A 14 -15.86 32.05 19.50
C LEU A 14 -16.19 30.71 18.80
N LEU A 15 -16.77 30.72 17.59
CA LEU A 15 -17.13 29.50 16.85
C LEU A 15 -16.08 29.05 15.81
N LEU A 16 -14.85 29.56 15.90
CA LEU A 16 -13.70 29.01 15.16
C LEU A 16 -13.03 27.91 15.99
N SER A 17 -13.80 26.87 16.37
CA SER A 17 -13.20 25.61 16.82
C SER A 17 -12.48 24.99 15.62
N GLY A 18 -11.15 25.11 15.63
CA GLY A 18 -10.29 24.69 14.54
C GLY A 18 -10.50 23.24 14.14
N CYS A 19 -10.45 22.97 12.83
CA CYS A 19 -10.27 21.63 12.32
C CYS A 19 -9.04 21.02 13.02
N GLN A 20 -9.27 20.03 13.90
CA GLN A 20 -8.22 19.14 14.35
C GLN A 20 -7.75 18.38 13.11
N TYR A 21 -6.73 18.92 12.45
CA TYR A 21 -6.04 18.24 11.37
C TYR A 21 -5.27 17.09 12.01
N SER A 22 -5.94 15.94 12.21
CA SER A 22 -5.27 14.70 12.58
C SER A 22 -4.30 14.38 11.46
N LYS A 23 -3.00 14.63 11.71
CA LYS A 23 -1.95 14.19 10.79
C LYS A 23 -2.11 12.68 10.61
N ALA A 24 -2.32 12.25 9.37
CA ALA A 24 -2.27 10.84 9.02
C ALA A 24 -0.95 10.25 9.55
N ALA A 25 -1.02 9.03 10.09
CA ALA A 25 0.17 8.34 10.56
C ALA A 25 1.22 8.32 9.42
N PRO A 26 2.50 8.60 9.74
CA PRO A 26 3.53 8.62 8.71
C PRO A 26 3.61 7.24 8.04
N VAL A 27 3.80 7.27 6.72
CA VAL A 27 3.92 6.08 5.88
C VAL A 27 5.33 6.03 5.34
N HIS A 28 6.00 4.90 5.55
CA HIS A 28 7.37 4.68 5.09
C HIS A 28 7.42 3.40 4.27
N ALA A 29 8.22 3.35 3.21
CA ALA A 29 8.51 2.07 2.59
C ALA A 29 9.36 1.21 3.53
N ALA A 30 9.21 -0.11 3.41
CA ALA A 30 9.81 -1.04 4.32
C ALA A 30 10.50 -2.20 3.62
N LEU A 31 11.44 -2.82 4.32
CA LEU A 31 12.13 -4.04 3.93
C LEU A 31 11.89 -5.13 4.97
N ILE A 32 12.05 -6.38 4.57
CA ILE A 32 12.03 -7.53 5.47
C ILE A 32 13.47 -8.04 5.61
N GLU A 33 13.95 -8.26 6.84
CA GLU A 33 15.34 -8.72 7.04
C GLU A 33 15.54 -10.20 6.68
N GLN A 34 14.47 -11.00 6.75
CA GLN A 34 14.47 -12.43 6.46
C GLN A 34 13.07 -12.90 6.07
N THR A 35 13.00 -14.01 5.36
CA THR A 35 11.74 -14.57 4.87
C THR A 35 11.63 -16.04 5.27
N THR A 36 10.43 -16.44 5.68
CA THR A 36 10.07 -17.84 5.90
C THR A 36 8.99 -18.27 4.91
N PRO A 37 8.78 -19.58 4.70
CA PRO A 37 7.68 -20.06 3.88
C PRO A 37 6.30 -19.53 4.32
N ASP A 38 6.12 -19.32 5.62
CA ASP A 38 4.89 -18.82 6.23
C ASP A 38 4.64 -17.35 5.87
N MET A 39 5.69 -16.53 5.97
CA MET A 39 5.64 -15.12 5.54
C MET A 39 5.36 -15.01 4.04
N ILE A 40 5.96 -15.88 3.21
CA ILE A 40 5.69 -15.90 1.78
C ILE A 40 4.22 -16.23 1.51
N ARG A 41 3.65 -17.22 2.22
CA ARG A 41 2.23 -17.56 2.11
C ARG A 41 1.34 -16.40 2.53
N GLU A 42 1.67 -15.71 3.60
CA GLU A 42 0.93 -14.52 4.05
C GLU A 42 0.92 -13.40 3.00
N ILE A 43 2.09 -13.10 2.40
CA ILE A 43 2.18 -12.11 1.30
C ILE A 43 1.34 -12.55 0.10
N GLN A 44 1.37 -13.83 -0.26
CA GLN A 44 0.53 -14.37 -1.35
C GLN A 44 -0.97 -14.19 -1.06
N HIS A 45 -1.41 -14.49 0.17
CA HIS A 45 -2.79 -14.29 0.58
C HIS A 45 -3.20 -12.81 0.55
N ALA A 46 -2.33 -11.91 1.03
CA ALA A 46 -2.56 -10.47 0.97
C ALA A 46 -2.69 -9.96 -0.48
N ILE A 47 -1.83 -10.45 -1.40
CA ILE A 47 -1.92 -10.14 -2.83
C ILE A 47 -3.28 -10.58 -3.40
N VAL A 48 -3.71 -11.81 -3.11
CA VAL A 48 -5.01 -12.33 -3.57
C VAL A 48 -6.15 -11.52 -2.98
N ALA A 49 -6.07 -11.12 -1.72
CA ALA A 49 -7.11 -10.30 -1.08
C ALA A 49 -7.19 -8.87 -1.67
N LEU A 50 -6.09 -8.31 -2.18
CA LEU A 50 -6.04 -6.96 -2.75
C LEU A 50 -6.34 -6.92 -4.25
N LYS A 51 -5.84 -7.91 -5.00
CA LYS A 51 -5.90 -7.95 -6.47
C LYS A 51 -6.95 -8.93 -6.99
N GLY A 52 -7.30 -9.94 -6.20
CA GLY A 52 -8.02 -11.13 -6.66
C GLY A 52 -7.14 -12.10 -7.45
N GLY A 53 -7.75 -13.18 -7.94
CA GLY A 53 -7.08 -14.19 -8.78
C GLY A 53 -6.35 -15.27 -7.98
N LYS A 54 -5.34 -15.88 -8.62
CA LYS A 54 -4.52 -16.96 -8.02
C LYS A 54 -3.30 -16.38 -7.29
N ALA A 55 -2.88 -17.06 -6.22
CA ALA A 55 -1.65 -16.74 -5.51
C ALA A 55 -0.44 -16.78 -6.49
N PRO A 56 0.35 -15.69 -6.59
CA PRO A 56 1.53 -15.67 -7.45
C PRO A 56 2.66 -16.50 -6.83
N LYS A 57 3.59 -16.96 -7.67
CA LYS A 57 4.89 -17.43 -7.17
C LYS A 57 5.71 -16.21 -6.76
N LEU A 58 6.27 -16.24 -5.55
CA LEU A 58 7.14 -15.18 -5.04
C LEU A 58 8.56 -15.74 -4.89
N ALA A 59 9.55 -14.86 -5.09
CA ALA A 59 10.92 -15.19 -4.79
C ALA A 59 11.10 -15.39 -3.28
N ASN A 60 12.04 -16.26 -2.90
CA ASN A 60 12.30 -16.53 -1.50
C ASN A 60 12.79 -15.28 -0.76
N ASN A 61 13.38 -14.30 -1.44
CA ASN A 61 13.88 -13.06 -0.85
C ASN A 61 12.96 -11.85 -1.09
N VAL A 62 11.66 -12.09 -1.27
CA VAL A 62 10.67 -11.02 -1.52
C VAL A 62 10.76 -9.93 -0.44
N PHE A 63 10.79 -8.67 -0.87
CA PHE A 63 10.93 -7.47 -0.04
C PHE A 63 12.22 -7.32 0.79
N MET A 64 13.23 -8.18 0.62
CA MET A 64 14.47 -8.04 1.40
C MET A 64 15.38 -6.93 0.89
N GLN A 65 15.34 -6.63 -0.41
CA GLN A 65 16.23 -5.65 -1.05
C GLN A 65 15.48 -4.42 -1.59
N ARG A 66 14.19 -4.56 -1.88
CA ARG A 66 13.34 -3.51 -2.45
C ARG A 66 11.99 -3.56 -1.79
N SER A 67 11.43 -2.42 -1.45
CA SER A 67 10.08 -2.32 -0.91
C SER A 67 9.00 -2.58 -1.97
N THR A 68 9.35 -2.53 -3.25
CA THR A 68 8.41 -2.74 -4.36
C THR A 68 8.49 -4.16 -4.90
N LEU A 69 7.33 -4.77 -5.16
CA LEU A 69 7.18 -6.05 -5.84
C LEU A 69 6.39 -5.84 -7.13
N PHE A 70 6.96 -6.25 -8.25
CA PHE A 70 6.29 -6.25 -9.53
C PHE A 70 5.93 -7.69 -9.91
N LEU A 71 4.64 -7.94 -10.14
CA LEU A 71 4.16 -9.21 -10.65
C LEU A 71 4.00 -9.11 -12.16
N GLU A 72 4.75 -9.94 -12.86
CA GLU A 72 4.55 -10.19 -14.28
C GLU A 72 3.36 -11.13 -14.47
N LYS A 73 2.50 -10.84 -15.45
CA LYS A 73 1.55 -11.82 -15.94
C LYS A 73 2.34 -12.85 -16.76
N GLY A 74 2.34 -14.09 -16.30
CA GLY A 74 2.87 -15.20 -17.10
C GLY A 74 2.06 -15.39 -18.39
N ASN A 75 2.69 -16.02 -19.39
CA ASN A 75 2.04 -16.33 -20.66
C ASN A 75 0.82 -17.24 -20.43
N ILE A 76 -0.26 -17.00 -21.18
CA ILE A 76 -1.37 -17.95 -21.25
C ILE A 76 -0.86 -19.19 -21.97
N LEU A 77 -1.06 -20.37 -21.39
CA LEU A 77 -0.67 -21.63 -22.01
C LEU A 77 -1.85 -22.22 -22.79
N ASP A 78 -1.57 -22.89 -23.90
CA ASP A 78 -2.55 -23.68 -24.64
C ASP A 78 -2.84 -25.02 -23.94
N ALA A 79 -3.70 -25.84 -24.55
CA ALA A 79 -4.06 -27.17 -24.04
C ALA A 79 -2.87 -28.14 -23.94
N TYR A 80 -1.74 -27.83 -24.58
CA TYR A 80 -0.50 -28.61 -24.57
C TYR A 80 0.58 -28.00 -23.66
N GLY A 81 0.24 -26.97 -22.88
CA GLY A 81 1.14 -26.30 -21.96
C GLY A 81 2.14 -25.36 -22.65
N GLN A 82 1.96 -25.04 -23.93
CA GLN A 82 2.82 -24.12 -24.67
C GLN A 82 2.31 -22.68 -24.55
N PRO A 83 3.19 -21.67 -24.40
CA PRO A 83 2.79 -20.27 -24.44
C PRO A 83 2.03 -19.92 -25.73
N ILE A 84 0.82 -19.38 -25.60
CA ILE A 84 0.07 -18.85 -26.74
C ILE A 84 0.78 -17.59 -27.25
N LEU A 85 1.49 -17.74 -28.36
CA LEU A 85 2.16 -16.67 -29.08
C LEU A 85 1.13 -15.59 -29.50
N GLY A 86 1.35 -14.35 -29.05
CA GLY A 86 0.46 -13.21 -29.32
C GLY A 86 -0.34 -12.71 -28.11
N SER A 87 -0.39 -13.44 -27.00
CA SER A 87 -1.04 -13.00 -25.75
C SER A 87 -0.18 -12.00 -24.96
N ARG A 88 0.18 -10.87 -25.56
CA ARG A 88 0.95 -9.81 -24.88
C ARG A 88 0.03 -8.91 -24.04
N GLU A 89 -0.79 -9.50 -23.17
CA GLU A 89 -1.60 -8.76 -22.19
C GLU A 89 -0.84 -8.48 -20.87
N GLY A 90 0.49 -8.38 -20.94
CA GLY A 90 1.38 -8.30 -19.80
C GLY A 90 1.37 -6.93 -19.12
N GLY A 91 0.32 -6.61 -18.37
CA GLY A 91 0.34 -5.49 -17.42
C GLY A 91 1.17 -5.85 -16.19
N VAL A 92 2.14 -5.01 -15.84
CA VAL A 92 2.89 -5.13 -14.59
C VAL A 92 1.98 -4.72 -13.44
N THR A 93 1.76 -5.61 -12.46
CA THR A 93 1.05 -5.24 -11.23
C THR A 93 2.04 -4.99 -10.13
N GLY A 94 2.12 -3.74 -9.64
CA GLY A 94 3.00 -3.34 -8.55
C GLY A 94 2.33 -3.43 -7.18
N PHE A 95 3.10 -3.81 -6.16
CA PHE A 95 2.80 -3.71 -4.74
C PHE A 95 3.96 -3.07 -4.02
N GLU A 96 3.70 -2.49 -2.86
CA GLU A 96 4.73 -1.89 -2.02
C GLU A 96 4.56 -2.34 -0.57
N LEU A 97 5.64 -2.80 0.05
CA LEU A 97 5.69 -3.05 1.49
C LEU A 97 5.93 -1.72 2.21
N GLN A 98 5.05 -1.41 3.15
CA GLN A 98 5.08 -0.15 3.89
C GLN A 98 4.98 -0.41 5.39
N ILE A 99 5.55 0.51 6.19
CA ILE A 99 5.21 0.71 7.59
C ILE A 99 4.15 1.82 7.64
N ARG A 100 3.03 1.54 8.30
CA ARG A 100 1.97 2.51 8.61
C ARG A 100 1.71 2.50 10.12
N GLY A 101 2.16 3.55 10.80
CA GLY A 101 2.25 3.50 12.27
C GLY A 101 3.22 2.41 12.72
N GLU A 102 2.74 1.43 13.48
CA GLU A 102 3.54 0.29 13.97
C GLU A 102 3.35 -0.98 13.14
N GLN A 103 2.57 -0.92 12.06
CA GLN A 103 2.15 -2.10 11.31
C GLN A 103 2.87 -2.20 9.98
N CYS A 104 3.33 -3.40 9.65
CA CYS A 104 3.76 -3.77 8.31
C CYS A 104 2.52 -4.05 7.46
N VAL A 105 2.45 -3.41 6.30
CA VAL A 105 1.32 -3.54 5.39
C VAL A 105 1.79 -3.77 3.96
N LEU A 106 1.05 -4.58 3.22
CA LEU A 106 1.16 -4.65 1.77
C LEU A 106 0.19 -3.64 1.16
N PHE A 107 0.73 -2.64 0.48
CA PHE A 107 -0.04 -1.62 -0.23
C PHE A 107 -0.20 -1.98 -1.70
N TYR A 108 -1.40 -1.76 -2.24
CA TYR A 108 -1.70 -1.92 -3.66
C TYR A 108 -2.02 -0.55 -4.29
N PRO A 109 -1.04 0.08 -4.97
CA PRO A 109 -1.20 1.43 -5.52
C PRO A 109 -2.38 1.60 -6.49
N LYS A 110 -2.78 0.52 -7.19
CA LYS A 110 -3.85 0.59 -8.18
C LYS A 110 -5.20 0.94 -7.57
N THR A 111 -5.49 0.45 -6.36
CA THR A 111 -6.77 0.69 -5.65
C THR A 111 -6.62 1.63 -4.47
N GLY A 112 -5.40 1.88 -4.00
CA GLY A 112 -5.15 2.64 -2.77
C GLY A 112 -5.41 1.83 -1.49
N GLU A 113 -5.73 0.55 -1.62
CA GLU A 113 -5.97 -0.33 -0.48
C GLU A 113 -4.68 -0.94 0.06
N PHE A 114 -4.71 -1.34 1.34
CA PHE A 114 -3.63 -2.11 1.97
C PHE A 114 -4.19 -3.26 2.81
N ARG A 115 -3.32 -4.23 3.09
CA ARG A 115 -3.56 -5.31 4.05
C ARG A 115 -2.43 -5.36 5.06
N VAL A 116 -2.79 -5.47 6.34
CA VAL A 116 -1.84 -5.68 7.43
C VAL A 116 -1.25 -7.09 7.32
N LEU A 117 0.05 -7.19 7.58
CA LEU A 117 0.81 -8.44 7.59
C LEU A 117 1.24 -8.75 9.04
N PRO A 118 0.35 -9.29 9.89
CA PRO A 118 0.61 -9.46 11.32
C PRO A 118 1.81 -10.36 11.66
N SER A 119 2.22 -11.30 10.79
CA SER A 119 3.35 -12.20 11.08
C SER A 119 4.66 -11.76 10.42
N ILE A 120 4.69 -10.58 9.79
CA ILE A 120 5.88 -10.07 9.09
C ILE A 120 6.43 -8.85 9.83
N PRO A 121 7.59 -8.98 10.51
CA PRO A 121 8.35 -7.82 10.95
C PRO A 121 9.01 -7.15 9.74
N CYS A 122 8.99 -5.82 9.72
CA CYS A 122 9.62 -5.04 8.67
C CYS A 122 10.29 -3.80 9.26
N VAL A 123 11.33 -3.34 8.57
CA VAL A 123 12.14 -2.19 8.96
C VAL A 123 12.02 -1.09 7.90
N PRO A 124 12.18 0.19 8.26
CA PRO A 124 12.19 1.27 7.28
C PRO A 124 13.25 1.02 6.19
N ASN A 125 12.89 1.28 4.94
CA ASN A 125 13.84 1.22 3.84
C ASN A 125 14.75 2.46 3.86
N PRO A 126 16.06 2.33 4.10
CA PRO A 126 16.97 3.46 4.18
C PRO A 126 17.23 4.15 2.83
N GLN A 127 16.85 3.51 1.72
CA GLN A 127 17.05 4.03 0.36
C GLN A 127 15.94 4.98 -0.09
N GLN A 128 14.99 5.30 0.79
CA GLN A 128 13.90 6.23 0.49
C GLN A 128 14.24 7.63 1.05
N PRO A 129 14.16 8.70 0.23
CA PRO A 129 14.44 10.07 0.69
C PRO A 129 13.40 10.58 1.69
#